data_AF-A0A0P9NF39-F1
#
_entry.id   AF-A0A0P9NF39-F1
#
_cell.length_a   1.000
_cell.length_b   1.000
_cell.length_c   1.000
_cell.angle_alpha   90.00
_cell.angle_beta   90.00
_cell.angle_gamma   90.00
#
_symmetry.space_group_name_H-M   'P 1'
#
loop_
_entity.id
_entity.type
_entity.pdbx_description
1 polymer ?
#
loop_
_entity_poly.entity_id
_entity_poly.type
_entity_poly.pdbx_seq_one_letter_code
_entity_poly.pdbx_strand_id
1 'polypeptide(L)' 'MVGDLQRIMIYPQKGFQIEQMIPKEVVQAWEYLVEQGFDHHLIK' A
#
# COMPACT_ATOMS: atom_id res chain seq x y z
N MET A 1 -6.38 -6.37 -1.97
CA MET A 1 -5.91 -5.32 -2.91
C MET A 1 -5.34 -4.10 -2.19
N VAL A 2 -6.10 -3.35 -1.38
CA VAL A 2 -5.59 -2.16 -0.67
C VAL A 2 -4.46 -2.50 0.32
N GLY A 3 -4.61 -3.58 1.11
CA GLY A 3 -3.56 -4.07 2.00
C GLY A 3 -2.32 -4.61 1.29
N ASP A 4 -2.47 -5.13 0.06
CA ASP A 4 -1.33 -5.61 -0.74
C ASP A 4 -0.44 -4.44 -1.16
N LEU A 5 -1.05 -3.32 -1.58
CA LEU A 5 -0.30 -2.12 -1.93
C LEU A 5 0.45 -1.55 -0.73
N GLN A 6 -0.19 -1.55 0.45
CA GLN A 6 0.46 -1.14 1.69
C GLN A 6 1.66 -2.03 2.05
N ARG A 7 1.59 -3.34 1.79
CA ARG A 7 2.73 -4.24 1.97
C ARG A 7 3.88 -3.89 1.04
N ILE A 8 3.61 -3.63 -0.23
CA ILE A 8 4.65 -3.20 -1.20
C ILE A 8 5.37 -1.93 -0.70
N MET A 9 4.65 -1.03 -0.01
CA MET A 9 5.24 0.19 0.58
C MET A 9 6.05 -0.06 1.86
N ILE A 10 5.61 -0.97 2.73
CA ILE A 10 6.18 -1.13 4.10
C ILE A 10 7.21 -2.26 4.18
N TYR A 11 7.02 -3.34 3.45
CA TYR A 11 7.84 -4.55 3.57
C TYR A 11 9.29 -4.38 3.12
N PRO A 12 9.63 -3.48 2.17
CA PRO A 12 11.03 -3.16 1.88
C PRO A 12 11.80 -2.68 3.11
N GLN A 13 11.16 -1.87 3.95
CA GLN A 13 11.75 -1.34 5.19
C GLN A 13 12.00 -2.43 6.24
N LYS A 14 11.31 -3.57 6.13
CA LYS A 14 11.41 -4.72 7.03
C LYS A 14 12.29 -5.84 6.47
N GLY A 15 12.85 -5.66 5.27
CA GLY A 15 13.66 -6.68 4.59
C GLY A 15 12.86 -7.87 4.06
N PHE A 16 11.53 -7.78 4.00
CA PHE A 16 10.68 -8.86 3.49
C PHE A 16 10.49 -8.79 1.96
N GLN A 17 10.73 -7.62 1.36
CA GLN A 17 10.61 -7.40 -0.08
C GLN A 17 11.71 -6.44 -0.56
N ILE A 18 11.95 -6.40 -1.88
CA ILE A 18 12.76 -5.36 -2.50
C ILE A 18 11.91 -4.09 -2.69
N GLU A 19 12.55 -2.92 -2.64
CA GLU A 19 11.88 -1.65 -2.91
C GLU A 19 11.41 -1.60 -4.36
N GLN A 20 10.17 -1.15 -4.57
CA GLN A 20 9.54 -1.03 -5.87
C GLN A 20 9.10 0.41 -6.11
N MET A 21 9.33 0.91 -7.33
CA MET A 21 8.76 2.18 -7.75
C MET A 21 7.26 2.00 -7.97
N ILE A 22 6.45 2.67 -7.14
CA ILE A 22 5.01 2.70 -7.30
C ILE A 22 4.64 3.96 -8.08
N PRO A 23 3.94 3.84 -9.23
CA PRO A 23 3.46 5.01 -9.96
C PRO A 23 2.58 5.90 -9.08
N LYS A 24 2.70 7.22 -9.25
CA LYS A 24 1.99 8.19 -8.41
C LYS A 24 0.48 8.00 -8.47
N GLU A 25 -0.05 7.67 -9.64
CA GLU A 25 -1.48 7.48 -9.86
C GLU A 25 -2.02 6.28 -9.04
N VAL A 26 -1.18 5.26 -8.85
CA VAL A 26 -1.53 4.06 -8.07
C VAL A 26 -1.57 4.40 -6.58
N VAL A 27 -0.64 5.22 -6.10
CA VAL A 27 -0.67 5.72 -4.71
C VAL A 27 -1.92 6.56 -4.47
N GLN A 28 -2.26 7.47 -5.38
CA GLN A 28 -3.45 8.30 -5.28
C GLN A 28 -4.75 7.49 -5.27
N ALA A 29 -4.85 6.47 -6.13
CA ALA A 29 -6.00 5.58 -6.14
C ALA A 29 -6.11 4.78 -4.82
N TRP A 30 -4.98 4.39 -4.24
CA TRP A 30 -4.95 3.72 -2.94
C TRP A 30 -5.39 4.64 -1.80
N GLU A 31 -4.87 5.87 -1.75
CA GLU A 31 -5.27 6.88 -0.76
C GLU A 31 -6.79 7.11 -0.81
N TYR A 32 -7.35 7.31 -2.00
CA TYR A 32 -8.79 7.45 -2.19
C TYR A 32 -9.57 6.27 -1.63
N LEU A 33 -9.15 5.03 -1.91
CA LEU A 33 -9.85 3.84 -1.39
C LEU A 33 -9.75 3.72 0.13
N VAL A 34 -8.62 4.09 0.73
CA VAL A 34 -8.48 4.13 2.19
C VAL A 34 -9.44 5.16 2.79
N GLU A 35 -9.53 6.36 2.19
CA GLU A 35 -10.47 7.41 2.63
C GLU A 35 -11.94 7.00 2.49
N GLN A 36 -12.27 6.16 1.49
CA GLN A 36 -13.62 5.57 1.34
C GLN A 36 -13.91 4.42 2.32
N GLY A 37 -12.95 4.07 3.21
CA GLY A 37 -13.14 3.07 4.26
C GLY A 37 -12.74 1.64 3.88
N PHE A 38 -11.98 1.43 2.80
CA PHE A 38 -11.47 0.11 2.42
C PHE A 38 -10.20 -0.27 3.20
N ASP A 39 -10.28 -0.35 4.53
CA ASP A 39 -9.14 -0.46 5.45
C ASP A 39 -8.97 -1.83 6.13
N HIS A 40 -9.91 -2.76 5.95
CA HIS A 40 -9.99 -4.02 6.70
C HIS A 40 -8.74 -4.90 6.67
N HIS A 41 -7.94 -4.80 5.60
CA HIS A 41 -6.71 -5.57 5.41
C HIS A 41 -5.44 -4.73 5.52
N LEU A 42 -5.54 -3.49 6.01
CA LEU A 42 -4.38 -2.68 6.33
C LEU A 42 -3.66 -3.24 7.56
N ILE A 43 -2.34 -3.16 7.52
CA ILE A 43 -1.46 -3.38 8.66
C ILE A 43 -1.71 -2.26 9.68
N LYS A 44 -1.94 -2.64 10.94
CA LYS A 44 -2.08 -1.74 12.09
C LYS A 44 -0.73 -1.41 12.72
#